data_AF-A0A1H1ZMI4-F1
#
_entry.id   AF-A0A1H1ZMI4-F1
#
_cell.length_a   1.000
_cell.length_b   1.000
_cell.length_c   1.000
_cell.angle_alpha   90.00
_cell.angle_beta   90.00
_cell.angle_gamma   90.00
#
_symmetry.space_group_name_H-M   'P 1'
#
loop_
_entity.id
_entity.type
_entity.pdbx_description
1 polymer ?
#
loop_
_entity_poly.entity_id
_entity_poly.type
_entity_poly.pdbx_seq_one_letter_code
_entity_poly.pdbx_strand_id
1 'polypeptide(L)'
;MKTNPNQEIPATEEVAIDPVVELKRAASRTSDWRARLNAAKELGALKAPQSAAILRRLLAEDPVYTVREEAYRQLTKLGEHAESPVRRDSVQVKGLPKIIVRIRKSLAQGHEYAEFKEKLKKMRLDVYDVLEGDKGDGFDAWLEEQWKASFERN
;
A
#
# COMPACT_ATOMS: atom_id res chain seq x y z
N MET A 1 38.73 -42.60 -23.61
CA MET A 1 37.28 -42.68 -23.90
C MET A 1 36.58 -43.44 -22.80
N LYS A 2 35.93 -42.75 -21.87
CA LYS A 2 34.69 -43.20 -21.20
C LYS A 2 33.90 -41.95 -20.85
N THR A 3 32.98 -41.61 -21.75
CA THR A 3 32.01 -40.53 -21.59
C THR A 3 30.72 -41.08 -20.97
N ASN A 4 30.20 -40.32 -20.00
CA ASN A 4 28.80 -40.23 -19.55
C ASN A 4 28.23 -41.41 -18.72
N PRO A 5 27.09 -41.26 -17.99
CA PRO A 5 26.14 -40.12 -17.98
C PRO A 5 25.52 -39.73 -16.61
N ASN A 6 24.80 -38.60 -16.60
CA ASN A 6 23.74 -38.24 -15.64
C ASN A 6 24.11 -38.21 -14.15
N GLN A 7 24.59 -37.05 -13.70
CA GLN A 7 24.14 -36.57 -12.40
C GLN A 7 22.79 -35.88 -12.64
N GLU A 8 21.72 -36.55 -12.22
CA GLU A 8 20.41 -35.94 -12.07
C GLU A 8 20.58 -34.69 -11.19
N ILE A 9 20.44 -33.52 -11.80
CA ILE A 9 20.25 -32.28 -11.07
C ILE A 9 18.91 -32.47 -10.34
N PRO A 10 18.86 -32.52 -9.00
CA PRO A 10 17.60 -32.71 -8.31
C PRO A 10 16.67 -31.56 -8.70
N ALA A 11 15.47 -31.95 -9.17
CA ALA A 11 14.38 -31.04 -9.44
C ALA A 11 14.25 -30.09 -8.23
N THR A 12 14.26 -28.79 -8.53
CA THR A 12 14.12 -27.71 -7.57
C THR A 12 12.98 -28.05 -6.61
N GLU A 13 13.29 -28.36 -5.35
CA GLU A 13 12.28 -28.47 -4.30
C GLU A 13 11.49 -27.15 -4.32
N GLU A 14 10.21 -27.22 -4.70
CA GLU A 14 9.27 -26.15 -4.43
C GLU A 14 9.19 -26.02 -2.90
N VAL A 15 10.05 -25.17 -2.34
CA VAL A 15 9.99 -24.84 -0.92
C VAL A 15 8.66 -24.12 -0.74
N ALA A 16 7.67 -24.84 -0.21
CA ALA A 16 6.39 -24.27 0.18
C ALA A 16 6.68 -23.13 1.17
N ILE A 17 6.63 -21.90 0.69
CA ILE A 17 6.89 -20.73 1.52
C ILE A 17 5.77 -20.64 2.54
N ASP A 18 6.13 -20.55 3.83
CA ASP A 18 5.17 -20.37 4.91
C ASP A 18 4.21 -19.22 4.57
N PRO A 19 2.89 -19.46 4.56
CA PRO A 19 1.89 -18.44 4.26
C PRO A 19 2.07 -17.15 5.10
N VAL A 20 2.52 -17.28 6.36
CA VAL A 20 2.78 -16.13 7.23
C VAL A 20 3.91 -15.25 6.68
N VAL A 21 4.94 -15.85 6.08
CA VAL A 21 6.08 -15.13 5.49
C VAL A 21 5.63 -14.31 4.28
N GLU A 22 4.80 -14.87 3.40
CA GLU A 22 4.24 -14.15 2.26
C GLU A 22 3.31 -13.02 2.71
N LEU A 23 2.46 -13.27 3.71
CA LEU A 23 1.60 -12.25 4.27
C LEU A 23 2.38 -11.13 4.94
N LYS A 24 3.48 -11.45 5.63
CA LYS A 24 4.39 -10.44 6.20
C LYS A 24 5.04 -9.59 5.11
N ARG A 25 5.42 -10.19 3.98
CA ARG A 25 5.96 -9.46 2.81
C ARG A 25 4.89 -8.54 2.22
N ALA A 26 3.68 -9.04 1.99
CA ALA A 26 2.55 -8.26 1.49
C ALA A 26 2.19 -7.09 2.42
N ALA A 27 2.12 -7.33 3.74
CA ALA A 27 1.90 -6.30 4.76
C ALA A 27 3.03 -5.26 4.86
N SER A 28 4.18 -5.50 4.23
CA SER A 28 5.32 -4.58 4.20
C SER A 28 5.48 -3.85 2.86
N ARG A 29 4.56 -4.04 1.90
CA ARG A 29 4.61 -3.35 0.60
C ARG A 29 4.22 -1.89 0.76
N THR A 30 5.21 -1.00 0.79
CA THR A 30 5.04 0.45 1.02
C THR A 30 4.27 1.18 -0.07
N SER A 31 4.11 0.57 -1.25
CA SER A 31 3.51 1.16 -2.44
C SER A 31 2.25 0.43 -2.93
N ASP A 32 1.66 -0.42 -2.08
CA ASP A 32 0.46 -1.19 -2.41
C ASP A 32 -0.42 -1.41 -1.17
N TRP A 33 -1.28 -0.45 -0.87
CA TRP A 33 -2.20 -0.47 0.26
C TRP A 33 -3.24 -1.58 0.13
N ARG A 34 -3.58 -1.99 -1.10
CA ARG A 34 -4.52 -3.09 -1.34
C ARG A 34 -3.88 -4.42 -0.95
N ALA A 35 -2.61 -4.63 -1.28
CA ALA A 35 -1.86 -5.78 -0.79
C ALA A 35 -1.74 -5.77 0.74
N ARG A 36 -1.47 -4.60 1.36
CA ARG A 36 -1.44 -4.49 2.84
C ARG A 36 -2.80 -4.78 3.47
N LEU A 37 -3.89 -4.29 2.86
CA LEU A 37 -5.26 -4.55 3.31
C LEU A 37 -5.62 -6.04 3.22
N ASN A 38 -5.31 -6.67 2.09
CA ASN A 38 -5.57 -8.11 1.90
C ASN A 38 -4.74 -8.93 2.88
N ALA A 39 -3.46 -8.57 3.09
CA ALA A 39 -2.63 -9.21 4.09
C ALA A 39 -3.23 -9.10 5.49
N ALA A 40 -3.77 -7.94 5.88
CA ALA A 40 -4.45 -7.80 7.17
C ALA A 40 -5.64 -8.77 7.32
N LYS A 41 -6.49 -8.89 6.29
CA LYS A 41 -7.62 -9.82 6.28
C LYS A 41 -7.17 -11.27 6.41
N GLU A 42 -6.19 -11.68 5.62
CA GLU A 42 -5.70 -13.07 5.59
C GLU A 42 -4.97 -13.44 6.88
N LEU A 43 -4.20 -12.53 7.48
CA LEU A 43 -3.53 -12.75 8.76
C LEU A 43 -4.53 -13.02 9.89
N GLY A 44 -5.66 -12.29 9.91
CA GLY A 44 -6.74 -12.52 10.86
C GLY A 44 -7.46 -13.85 10.66
N ALA A 45 -7.60 -14.29 9.41
CA ALA A 45 -8.18 -15.59 9.07
C ALA A 45 -7.26 -16.77 9.42
N LEU A 46 -5.95 -16.62 9.21
CA LEU A 46 -4.94 -17.66 9.46
C LEU A 46 -4.73 -17.93 10.95
N LYS A 47 -4.92 -16.93 11.81
CA LYS A 47 -4.76 -17.03 13.28
C LYS A 47 -3.40 -17.59 13.73
N ALA A 48 -2.36 -17.41 12.93
CA ALA A 48 -1.01 -17.83 13.31
C ALA A 48 -0.49 -16.99 14.50
N PRO A 49 0.39 -17.53 15.35
CA PRO A 49 0.95 -16.78 16.50
C PRO A 49 1.61 -15.45 16.11
N GLN A 50 2.18 -15.38 14.90
CA GLN A 50 2.83 -14.17 14.39
C GLN A 50 1.84 -13.15 13.79
N SER A 51 0.60 -13.55 13.48
CA SER A 51 -0.38 -12.66 12.86
C SER A 51 -0.69 -11.44 13.73
N ALA A 52 -0.88 -11.63 15.04
CA ALA A 52 -1.18 -10.54 15.95
C ALA A 52 -0.07 -9.47 15.96
N ALA A 53 1.21 -9.89 15.92
CA ALA A 53 2.33 -8.96 15.88
C ALA A 53 2.35 -8.12 14.59
N ILE A 54 2.09 -8.75 13.44
CA ILE A 54 2.03 -8.05 12.15
C ILE A 54 0.85 -7.08 12.10
N LEU A 55 -0.33 -7.51 12.58
CA LEU A 55 -1.52 -6.68 12.64
C LEU A 55 -1.34 -5.47 13.57
N ARG A 56 -0.68 -5.64 14.73
CA ARG A 56 -0.36 -4.50 15.62
C ARG A 56 0.55 -3.49 14.95
N ARG A 57 1.54 -3.95 14.17
CA ARG A 57 2.40 -3.04 13.37
C ARG A 57 1.57 -2.27 12.34
N LEU A 58 0.70 -2.96 11.58
CA LEU A 58 -0.18 -2.29 10.61
C LEU A 58 -1.10 -1.27 11.28
N LEU A 59 -1.71 -1.62 12.41
CA LEU A 59 -2.55 -0.70 13.18
C LEU A 59 -1.78 0.54 13.65
N ALA A 60 -0.53 0.40 14.09
CA ALA A 60 0.26 1.50 14.61
C ALA A 60 0.86 2.39 13.51
N GLU A 61 1.34 1.79 12.42
CA GLU A 61 2.27 2.44 11.48
C GLU A 61 1.72 2.63 10.07
N ASP A 62 0.66 1.91 9.66
CA ASP A 62 0.20 2.03 8.28
C ASP A 62 -0.30 3.44 7.99
N PRO A 63 0.18 4.08 6.90
CA PRO A 63 -0.27 5.43 6.56
C PRO A 63 -1.76 5.47 6.18
N VAL A 64 -2.31 4.36 5.65
CA VAL A 64 -3.69 4.27 5.17
C VAL A 64 -4.63 3.85 6.29
N TYR A 65 -5.61 4.71 6.58
CA TYR A 65 -6.61 4.50 7.62
C TYR A 65 -7.38 3.19 7.42
N THR A 66 -7.80 2.90 6.19
CA THR A 66 -8.55 1.67 5.85
C THR A 66 -7.77 0.40 6.21
N VAL A 67 -6.43 0.41 6.06
CA VAL A 67 -5.58 -0.72 6.45
C VAL A 67 -5.49 -0.80 7.97
N ARG A 68 -5.31 0.33 8.67
CA ARG A 68 -5.32 0.38 10.15
C ARG A 68 -6.64 -0.13 10.72
N GLU A 69 -7.76 0.29 10.14
CA GLU A 69 -9.10 -0.11 10.57
C GLU A 69 -9.30 -1.62 10.42
N GLU A 70 -8.89 -2.20 9.28
CA GLU A 70 -8.97 -3.64 9.09
C GLU A 70 -8.06 -4.39 10.07
N ALA A 71 -6.84 -3.90 10.29
CA ALA A 71 -5.93 -4.50 11.27
C ALA A 71 -6.53 -4.51 12.68
N TYR A 72 -7.16 -3.42 13.10
CA TYR A 72 -7.90 -3.33 14.36
C TYR A 72 -9.03 -4.36 14.43
N ARG A 73 -9.88 -4.44 13.40
CA ARG A 73 -10.99 -5.40 13.34
C ARG A 73 -10.50 -6.85 13.47
N GLN A 74 -9.39 -7.18 12.82
CA GLN A 74 -8.81 -8.53 12.88
C GLN A 74 -8.18 -8.82 14.25
N LEU A 75 -7.50 -7.85 14.89
CA LEU A 75 -7.02 -7.99 16.27
C LEU A 75 -8.17 -8.26 17.25
N THR A 76 -9.27 -7.50 17.16
CA THR A 76 -10.44 -7.72 18.01
C THR A 76 -11.03 -9.13 17.82
N LYS A 77 -11.08 -9.65 16.59
CA LYS A 77 -11.54 -11.02 16.31
C LYS A 77 -10.61 -12.10 16.88
N LEU A 78 -9.32 -11.79 17.03
CA LEU A 78 -8.34 -12.68 17.66
C LEU A 78 -8.41 -12.62 19.20
N GLY A 79 -9.24 -11.75 19.77
CA GLY A 79 -9.30 -11.51 21.22
C GLY A 79 -8.15 -10.63 21.74
N GLU A 80 -7.44 -9.96 20.84
CA GLU A 80 -6.36 -9.05 21.18
C GLU A 80 -6.91 -7.68 21.60
N HIS A 81 -6.39 -7.14 22.70
CA HIS A 81 -6.71 -5.78 23.11
C HIS A 81 -5.96 -4.78 22.23
N ALA A 82 -6.70 -3.89 21.57
CA ALA A 82 -6.17 -2.85 20.71
C ALA A 82 -7.04 -1.60 20.81
N GLU A 83 -6.45 -0.43 20.56
CA GLU A 83 -7.18 0.83 20.47
C GLU A 83 -7.66 1.06 19.02
N SER A 84 -8.86 1.62 18.88
CA SER A 84 -9.40 1.95 17.56
C SER A 84 -8.53 3.03 16.89
N PRO A 85 -8.20 2.88 15.60
CA PRO A 85 -7.43 3.90 14.90
C PRO A 85 -8.24 5.18 14.76
N VAL A 86 -7.56 6.32 14.93
CA VAL A 86 -8.14 7.64 14.68
C VAL A 86 -8.09 7.95 13.19
N ARG A 87 -9.23 8.38 12.64
CA ARG A 87 -9.29 8.93 11.28
C ARG A 87 -8.73 10.35 11.33
N ARG A 88 -7.69 10.62 10.55
CA ARG A 88 -7.16 11.98 10.41
C ARG A 88 -7.89 12.63 9.24
N ASP A 89 -8.65 13.69 9.52
CA ASP A 89 -9.50 14.36 8.52
C ASP A 89 -8.71 14.95 7.35
N SER A 90 -7.41 15.21 7.56
CA SER A 90 -6.48 15.53 6.49
C SER A 90 -5.40 14.45 6.41
N VAL A 91 -5.37 13.73 5.30
CA VAL A 91 -4.18 12.98 4.88
C VAL A 91 -3.10 14.03 4.62
N GLN A 92 -2.36 14.40 5.66
CA GLN A 92 -1.23 15.30 5.53
C GLN A 92 -0.05 14.50 4.98
N VAL A 93 -0.13 14.15 3.69
CA VAL A 93 1.10 13.91 2.95
C VAL A 93 1.87 15.23 2.99
N LYS A 94 2.92 15.27 3.82
CA LYS A 94 3.70 16.49 4.07
C LYS A 94 4.22 17.03 2.74
N GLY A 95 3.89 18.30 2.45
CA GLY A 95 4.32 18.95 1.21
C GLY A 95 3.55 18.54 -0.05
N LEU A 96 2.40 17.87 0.08
CA LEU A 96 1.53 17.49 -1.05
C LEU A 96 1.28 18.62 -2.05
N PRO A 97 0.93 19.87 -1.66
CA PRO A 97 0.71 20.95 -2.63
C PRO A 97 1.94 21.19 -3.53
N LYS A 98 3.16 21.12 -2.96
CA LYS A 98 4.40 21.31 -3.71
C LYS A 98 4.68 20.14 -4.67
N ILE A 99 4.32 18.93 -4.25
CA ILE A 99 4.47 17.72 -5.08
C ILE A 99 3.56 17.82 -6.31
N ILE A 100 2.30 18.17 -6.10
CA ILE A 100 1.31 18.36 -7.17
C ILE A 100 1.78 19.44 -8.16
N VAL A 101 2.18 20.62 -7.66
CA VAL A 101 2.69 21.71 -8.51
C VAL A 101 3.91 21.28 -9.31
N ARG A 102 4.87 20.58 -8.70
CA ARG A 102 6.08 20.11 -9.40
C ARG A 102 5.75 19.13 -10.52
N ILE A 103 4.86 18.17 -10.26
CA ILE A 103 4.48 17.17 -11.25
C ILE A 103 3.71 17.82 -12.39
N ARG A 104 2.75 18.71 -12.08
CA ARG A 104 2.05 19.52 -13.08
C ARG A 104 3.02 20.30 -13.97
N LYS A 105 3.98 21.03 -13.38
CA LYS A 105 4.98 21.82 -14.13
C LYS A 105 5.94 20.97 -14.97
N SER A 106 6.03 19.66 -14.71
CA SER A 106 6.86 18.72 -15.48
C SER A 106 6.17 18.15 -16.73
N LEU A 107 4.90 18.50 -16.96
CA LEU A 107 4.10 18.08 -18.10
C LEU A 107 4.03 19.19 -19.15
N ALA A 108 3.65 18.82 -20.38
CA ALA A 108 3.43 19.78 -21.45
C ALA A 108 2.31 20.78 -21.10
N GLN A 109 2.34 21.95 -21.72
CA GLN A 109 1.26 22.92 -21.58
C GLN A 109 -0.03 22.34 -22.17
N GLY A 110 -1.14 22.50 -21.46
CA GLY A 110 -2.45 21.96 -21.88
C GLY A 110 -2.65 20.46 -21.62
N HIS A 111 -1.78 19.81 -20.83
CA HIS A 111 -1.97 18.41 -20.44
C HIS A 111 -3.33 18.16 -19.80
N GLU A 112 -3.84 16.95 -19.98
CA GLU A 112 -5.08 16.51 -19.38
C GLU A 112 -4.87 15.97 -17.95
N TYR A 113 -5.96 15.88 -17.19
CA TYR A 113 -5.96 15.30 -15.85
C TYR A 113 -5.41 13.87 -15.84
N ALA A 114 -5.76 13.06 -16.84
CA ALA A 114 -5.29 11.67 -16.96
C ALA A 114 -3.76 11.59 -17.04
N GLU A 115 -3.12 12.48 -17.80
CA GLU A 115 -1.67 12.55 -17.90
C GLU A 115 -1.02 12.95 -16.58
N PHE A 116 -1.64 13.90 -15.85
CA PHE A 116 -1.21 14.28 -14.51
C PHE A 116 -1.31 13.13 -13.53
N LYS A 117 -2.44 12.41 -13.51
CA LYS A 117 -2.68 11.27 -12.63
C LYS A 117 -1.67 10.15 -12.87
N GLU A 118 -1.44 9.79 -14.13
CA GLU A 118 -0.44 8.77 -14.51
C GLU A 118 0.97 9.19 -14.12
N LYS A 119 1.34 10.45 -14.35
CA LYS A 119 2.64 11.00 -13.96
C LYS A 119 2.80 10.97 -12.43
N LEU A 120 1.76 11.33 -11.66
CA LEU A 120 1.77 11.26 -10.20
C LEU A 120 1.99 9.83 -9.71
N LYS A 121 1.23 8.87 -10.24
CA LYS A 121 1.37 7.45 -9.91
C LYS A 121 2.78 6.94 -10.19
N LYS A 122 3.36 7.30 -11.35
CA LYS A 122 4.70 6.87 -11.75
C LYS A 122 5.81 7.50 -10.90
N MET A 123 5.71 8.79 -10.60
CA MET A 123 6.78 9.53 -9.94
C MET A 123 6.71 9.48 -8.42
N ARG A 124 5.51 9.37 -7.85
CA ARG A 124 5.25 9.44 -6.41
C ARG A 124 4.19 8.40 -6.02
N LEU A 125 4.51 7.14 -6.32
CA LEU A 125 3.66 6.01 -5.95
C LEU A 125 3.42 5.94 -4.44
N ASP A 126 4.41 6.33 -3.62
CA ASP A 126 4.28 6.49 -2.17
C ASP A 126 3.15 7.44 -1.76
N VAL A 127 2.97 8.54 -2.50
CA VAL A 127 1.91 9.51 -2.25
C VAL A 127 0.58 9.02 -2.81
N TYR A 128 0.62 8.47 -4.03
CA TYR A 128 -0.55 7.96 -4.71
C TYR A 128 -1.21 6.84 -3.89
N ASP A 129 -0.41 5.90 -3.38
CA ASP A 129 -0.85 4.78 -2.54
C ASP A 129 -1.64 5.25 -1.32
N VAL A 130 -1.09 6.21 -0.57
CA VAL A 130 -1.71 6.73 0.65
C VAL A 130 -3.00 7.48 0.33
N LEU A 131 -2.97 8.35 -0.67
CA LEU A 131 -4.13 9.17 -1.02
C LEU A 131 -5.28 8.32 -1.55
N GLU A 132 -4.99 7.35 -2.41
CA GLU A 132 -5.99 6.45 -2.95
C GLU A 132 -6.64 5.61 -1.85
N GLY A 133 -5.82 5.03 -0.95
CA GLY A 133 -6.33 4.21 0.15
C GLY A 133 -7.20 4.96 1.16
N ASP A 134 -6.90 6.24 1.42
CA ASP A 134 -7.65 7.05 2.39
C ASP A 134 -8.90 7.71 1.81
N LYS A 135 -8.85 8.07 0.53
CA LYS A 135 -9.97 8.71 -0.17
C LYS A 135 -10.95 7.69 -0.76
N GLY A 136 -10.49 6.48 -1.07
CA GLY A 136 -11.32 5.43 -1.67
C GLY A 136 -11.97 5.92 -2.96
N ASP A 137 -13.29 5.75 -3.07
CA ASP A 137 -14.06 6.11 -4.28
C ASP A 137 -14.00 7.61 -4.60
N GLY A 138 -13.79 8.47 -3.60
CA GLY A 138 -13.65 9.92 -3.77
C GLY A 138 -12.26 10.35 -4.23
N PHE A 139 -11.32 9.42 -4.42
CA PHE A 139 -9.92 9.75 -4.75
C PHE A 139 -9.80 10.54 -6.05
N ASP A 140 -10.48 10.09 -7.10
CA ASP A 140 -10.29 10.66 -8.44
C ASP A 140 -10.82 12.09 -8.54
N ALA A 141 -12.05 12.32 -8.09
CA ALA A 141 -12.65 13.66 -8.05
C ALA A 141 -11.81 14.63 -7.21
N TRP A 142 -11.37 14.19 -6.01
CA TRP A 142 -10.53 15.02 -5.15
C TRP A 142 -9.17 15.32 -5.79
N LEU A 143 -8.54 14.35 -6.45
CA LEU A 143 -7.24 14.56 -7.07
C LEU A 143 -7.35 15.52 -8.26
N GLU A 144 -8.42 15.44 -9.04
CA GLU A 144 -8.73 16.37 -10.13
C GLU A 144 -8.91 17.80 -9.60
N GLU A 145 -9.63 17.99 -8.50
CA GLU A 145 -9.76 19.29 -7.83
C GLU A 145 -8.39 19.83 -7.38
N GLN A 146 -7.53 19.00 -6.79
CA GLN A 146 -6.20 19.43 -6.39
C GLN A 146 -5.31 19.79 -7.57
N TRP A 147 -5.45 19.09 -8.69
CA TRP A 147 -4.79 19.39 -9.94
C TRP A 147 -5.25 20.75 -10.50
N LYS A 148 -6.56 20.99 -10.61
CA LYS A 148 -7.15 22.28 -11.03
C LYS A 148 -6.68 23.43 -10.14
N ALA A 149 -6.76 23.27 -8.82
CA ALA A 149 -6.31 24.28 -7.86
C ALA A 149 -4.78 24.52 -7.92
N SER A 150 -4.00 23.62 -8.50
CA SER A 150 -2.54 23.79 -8.60
C SER A 150 -2.08 24.73 -9.71
N PHE A 151 -2.99 25.16 -10.60
CA PHE A 151 -2.71 26.19 -11.59
C PHE A 151 -2.69 27.60 -10.97
N GLU A 152 -3.43 27.81 -9.88
CA GLU A 152 -3.48 29.07 -9.12
C GLU A 152 -2.28 29.24 -8.17
N ARG A 153 -1.54 28.15 -7.92
CA ARG A 153 -0.38 28.10 -7.02
C ARG A 153 0.89 28.35 -7.84
N ASN A 154 1.56 29.48 -7.59
CA ASN A 154 2.85 29.84 -8.20
C ASN A 154 4.01 28.94 -7.74
#